data_AF-A0A6I3V0D9-F1
#
_entry.id   AF-A0A6I3V0D9-F1
#
_cell.length_a   1.000
_cell.length_b   1.000
_cell.length_c   1.000
_cell.angle_alpha   90.00
_cell.angle_beta   90.00
_cell.angle_gamma   90.00
#
_symmetry.space_group_name_H-M   'P 1'
#
loop_
_entity.id
_entity.type
_entity.pdbx_description
1 polymer ?
#
loop_
_entity_poly.entity_id
_entity_poly.type
_entity_poly.pdbx_seq_one_letter_code
_entity_poly.pdbx_strand_id
1 'polypeptide(L)'
;LTEDEKKVAINTIDDLITNNLITKHGAPGDGTYNPTDFRSAYVNMNMMTGIYGGNTSTGAPGAASFKHNTFRMWGYFGYENGFVGYASSKYQ
;
A
#
# COMPACT_ATOMS: atom_id res chain seq x y z
N LEU A 1 6.35 2.84 13.49
CA LEU A 1 7.27 4.00 13.47
C LEU A 1 8.15 3.95 14.72
N THR A 2 9.46 4.01 14.55
CA THR A 2 10.43 4.23 15.62
C THR A 2 10.20 5.60 16.26
N GLU A 3 10.75 5.84 17.45
CA GLU A 3 10.63 7.14 18.12
C GLU A 3 11.26 8.28 17.30
N ASP A 4 12.23 7.98 16.45
CA ASP A 4 12.84 8.98 15.57
C ASP A 4 11.99 9.23 14.33
N GLU A 5 11.36 8.20 13.75
CA GLU A 5 10.41 8.36 12.65
C GLU A 5 9.16 9.17 13.06
N LYS A 6 8.75 9.08 14.33
CA LYS A 6 7.63 9.89 14.87
C LYS A 6 7.97 11.38 14.99
N LYS A 7 9.26 11.74 15.03
CA LYS A 7 9.71 13.15 15.12
C LYS A 7 9.83 13.82 13.75
N VAL A 8 9.64 13.08 12.66
CA VAL A 8 9.68 13.65 11.31
C VAL A 8 8.58 14.70 11.19
N ALA A 9 8.99 15.94 10.94
CA ALA A 9 8.06 17.04 10.68
C ALA A 9 7.44 16.85 9.30
N ILE A 10 6.12 16.84 9.23
CA ILE A 10 5.35 16.73 7.98
C ILE A 10 4.81 18.12 7.67
N ASN A 11 5.35 18.76 6.64
CA ASN A 11 4.96 20.13 6.25
C ASN A 11 4.28 20.18 4.88
N THR A 12 4.54 19.19 4.03
CA THR A 12 4.04 19.10 2.65
C THR A 12 3.45 17.72 2.35
N ILE A 13 2.74 17.62 1.22
CA ILE A 13 2.24 16.34 0.71
C ILE A 13 3.41 15.42 0.31
N ASP A 14 4.48 15.99 -0.25
CA ASP A 14 5.65 15.23 -0.69
C ASP A 14 6.37 14.55 0.49
N ASP A 15 6.31 15.14 1.69
CA ASP A 15 6.83 14.53 2.91
C ASP A 15 6.08 13.23 3.23
N LEU A 16 4.77 13.15 2.96
CA LEU A 16 3.97 11.93 3.17
C LEU A 16 4.41 10.80 2.23
N ILE A 17 4.71 11.15 0.98
CA ILE A 17 5.13 10.20 -0.06
C ILE A 17 6.54 9.70 0.25
N THR A 18 7.47 10.62 0.51
CA THR A 18 8.88 10.34 0.77
C THR A 18 9.06 9.44 1.99
N ASN A 19 8.28 9.68 3.05
CA ASN A 19 8.32 8.87 4.27
C ASN A 19 7.39 7.64 4.24
N ASN A 20 6.80 7.32 3.08
CA ASN A 20 5.91 6.18 2.87
C ASN A 20 4.78 6.05 3.90
N LEU A 21 4.14 7.17 4.22
CA LEU A 21 3.14 7.22 5.29
C LEU A 21 1.75 6.75 4.84
N ILE A 22 1.01 6.23 5.81
CA ILE A 22 -0.39 5.81 5.70
C ILE A 22 -1.18 6.43 6.85
N THR A 23 -2.42 6.84 6.59
CA THR A 23 -3.31 7.29 7.66
C THR A 23 -3.61 6.13 8.61
N LYS A 24 -3.41 6.32 9.92
CA LYS A 24 -3.75 5.31 10.94
C LYS A 24 -5.22 4.91 10.92
N HIS A 25 -6.11 5.86 10.61
CA HIS A 25 -7.54 5.61 10.55
C HIS A 25 -7.90 4.75 9.32
N GLY A 26 -8.56 3.62 9.55
CA GLY A 26 -8.95 2.67 8.50
C GLY A 26 -7.82 1.76 7.98
N ALA A 27 -6.57 1.97 8.42
CA ALA A 27 -5.46 1.08 8.10
C ALA A 27 -5.58 -0.26 8.84
N PRO A 28 -5.07 -1.37 8.27
CA PRO A 28 -5.16 -2.72 8.83
C PRO A 28 -4.33 -2.96 10.12
N GLY A 29 -3.97 -1.92 10.87
CA GLY A 29 -3.12 -1.99 12.06
C GLY A 29 -1.64 -2.17 11.73
N ASP A 30 -0.81 -2.23 12.78
CA ASP A 30 0.66 -2.31 12.67
C ASP A 30 1.19 -3.76 12.59
N GLY A 31 0.34 -4.71 12.20
CA GLY A 31 0.68 -6.13 12.16
C GLY A 31 1.50 -6.52 10.92
N THR A 32 2.28 -7.59 11.05
CA THR A 32 3.00 -8.18 9.92
C THR A 32 2.07 -9.10 9.13
N TYR A 33 2.08 -8.96 7.80
CA TYR A 33 1.39 -9.90 6.92
C TYR A 33 1.99 -11.31 7.02
N ASN A 34 1.16 -12.30 7.33
CA ASN A 34 1.52 -13.71 7.28
C ASN A 34 0.47 -14.49 6.45
N PRO A 35 0.86 -15.04 5.28
CA PRO A 35 -0.06 -15.77 4.41
C PRO A 35 -0.52 -17.11 4.99
N THR A 36 0.16 -17.62 6.03
CA THR A 36 -0.14 -18.93 6.63
C THR A 36 -1.25 -18.90 7.69
N ASP A 37 -1.68 -17.71 8.12
CA ASP A 37 -2.74 -17.56 9.12
C ASP A 37 -3.97 -16.80 8.60
N PHE A 38 -5.14 -17.08 9.16
CA PHE A 38 -6.38 -16.42 8.76
C PHE A 38 -6.51 -14.98 9.26
N ARG A 39 -5.74 -14.56 10.27
CA ARG A 39 -5.94 -13.27 10.93
C ARG A 39 -5.25 -12.13 10.20
N SER A 40 -4.06 -12.39 9.65
CA SER A 40 -3.21 -11.41 8.99
C SER A 40 -3.12 -11.61 7.47
N ALA A 41 -3.57 -12.76 6.94
CA ALA A 41 -3.70 -12.94 5.49
C ALA A 41 -4.80 -12.07 4.88
N TYR A 42 -5.88 -11.80 5.61
CA TYR A 42 -7.02 -11.00 5.14
C TYR A 42 -6.82 -9.50 5.41
N VAL A 43 -5.89 -8.90 4.67
CA VAL A 43 -5.65 -7.46 4.73
C VAL A 43 -6.70 -6.72 3.91
N ASN A 44 -7.66 -6.06 4.54
CA ASN A 44 -8.63 -5.20 3.85
C ASN A 44 -8.18 -3.74 3.93
N MET A 45 -8.20 -3.07 2.78
CA MET A 45 -7.97 -1.63 2.72
C MET A 45 -9.32 -0.92 2.75
N ASN A 46 -9.51 -0.03 3.73
CA ASN A 46 -10.69 0.83 3.71
C ASN A 46 -10.56 1.84 2.55
N MET A 47 -11.65 2.07 1.83
CA MET A 47 -11.71 2.99 0.69
C MET A 47 -11.27 4.42 1.03
N MET A 48 -11.42 4.82 2.30
CA MET A 48 -11.07 6.17 2.78
C MET A 48 -9.65 6.26 3.36
N THR A 49 -8.90 5.16 3.40
CA THR A 49 -7.53 5.18 3.93
C THR A 49 -6.59 5.87 2.96
N GLY A 50 -5.96 6.95 3.43
CA GLY A 50 -4.94 7.66 2.67
C GLY A 50 -3.61 6.90 2.71
N ILE A 51 -3.28 6.21 1.62
CA ILE A 51 -1.94 5.62 1.42
C ILE A 51 -1.15 6.50 0.46
N TYR A 52 -0.07 7.09 0.99
CA TYR A 52 0.84 7.97 0.25
C TYR A 52 2.15 7.26 -0.13
N GLY A 53 2.52 6.22 0.61
CA GLY A 53 3.68 5.39 0.27
C GLY A 53 3.51 4.63 -1.04
N GLY A 54 4.59 4.62 -1.83
CA GLY A 54 4.70 3.85 -3.07
C GLY A 54 5.13 2.41 -2.81
N ASN A 55 5.35 1.65 -3.89
CA ASN A 55 6.03 0.36 -3.77
C ASN A 55 7.55 0.60 -3.70
N THR A 56 8.17 0.27 -2.58
CA THR A 56 9.63 0.30 -2.40
C THR A 56 10.29 -1.06 -2.64
N SER A 57 9.50 -2.11 -2.88
CA SER A 57 9.98 -3.47 -3.16
C SER A 57 10.23 -3.67 -4.66
N THR A 58 11.41 -4.20 -5.00
CA THR A 58 11.75 -4.66 -6.36
C THR A 58 11.10 -6.00 -6.72
N GLY A 59 10.58 -6.72 -5.72
CA GLY A 59 9.87 -7.98 -5.89
C GLY A 59 8.35 -7.81 -5.71
N ALA A 60 7.72 -8.72 -4.96
CA ALA A 60 6.29 -8.62 -4.68
C ALA A 60 6.02 -7.46 -3.71
N PRO A 61 5.12 -6.51 -4.07
CA PRO A 61 4.58 -5.57 -3.09
C PRO A 61 3.81 -6.33 -2.00
N GLY A 62 3.96 -5.93 -0.74
CA GLY A 62 3.21 -6.54 0.37
C GLY A 62 1.69 -6.39 0.20
N ALA A 63 0.89 -7.18 0.92
CA ALA A 63 -0.55 -7.31 0.66
C ALA A 63 -1.36 -5.99 0.64
N ALA A 64 -1.06 -5.05 1.55
CA ALA A 64 -1.71 -3.74 1.60
C ALA A 64 -1.36 -2.89 0.36
N SER A 65 -0.07 -2.71 0.09
CA SER A 65 0.44 -1.93 -1.05
C SER A 65 0.06 -2.55 -2.39
N PHE A 66 0.04 -3.89 -2.49
CA PHE A 66 -0.43 -4.60 -3.68
C PHE A 66 -1.87 -4.23 -3.99
N LYS A 67 -2.80 -4.43 -3.04
CA LYS A 67 -4.23 -4.13 -3.27
C LYS A 67 -4.44 -2.66 -3.62
N HIS A 68 -3.84 -1.75 -2.85
CA HIS A 68 -3.93 -0.31 -3.08
C HIS A 68 -3.47 0.08 -4.49
N ASN A 69 -2.27 -0.36 -4.88
CA ASN A 69 -1.71 -0.03 -6.19
C ASN A 69 -2.51 -0.67 -7.32
N THR A 70 -2.94 -1.92 -7.18
CA THR A 70 -3.79 -2.59 -8.16
C THR A 70 -5.07 -1.80 -8.42
N PHE A 71 -5.76 -1.35 -7.37
CA PHE A 71 -6.98 -0.56 -7.53
C PHE A 71 -6.71 0.84 -8.11
N ARG A 72 -5.57 1.46 -7.77
CA ARG A 72 -5.14 2.71 -8.43
C ARG A 72 -4.86 2.51 -9.91
N MET A 73 -4.09 1.49 -10.28
CA MET A 73 -3.79 1.16 -11.67
C MET A 73 -5.07 0.87 -12.45
N TRP A 74 -6.05 0.20 -11.84
CA TRP A 74 -7.37 0.03 -12.45
C TRP A 74 -8.05 1.38 -12.71
N GLY A 75 -8.07 2.29 -11.73
CA GLY A 75 -8.66 3.62 -11.90
C GLY A 75 -8.00 4.45 -12.99
N TYR A 76 -6.67 4.37 -13.14
CA TYR A 76 -5.92 5.14 -14.14
C TYR A 76 -5.95 4.54 -15.54
N PHE A 77 -5.84 3.22 -15.67
CA PHE A 77 -5.59 2.55 -16.95
C PHE A 77 -6.68 1.55 -17.36
N GLY A 78 -7.74 1.40 -16.56
CA GLY A 78 -8.81 0.44 -16.82
C GLY A 78 -8.43 -1.00 -16.46
N TYR A 79 -9.36 -1.93 -16.70
CA TYR A 79 -9.23 -3.30 -16.21
C TYR A 79 -8.08 -4.05 -16.88
N GLU A 80 -8.02 -4.04 -18.21
CA GLU A 80 -7.07 -4.86 -18.96
C GLU A 80 -5.64 -4.33 -18.92
N ASN A 81 -5.46 -3.00 -19.03
CA ASN A 81 -4.14 -2.38 -19.06
C ASN A 81 -3.63 -2.01 -17.65
N GLY A 82 -4.53 -1.78 -16.70
CA GLY A 82 -4.19 -1.43 -15.31
C GLY A 82 -4.28 -2.60 -14.36
N PHE A 83 -5.50 -3.05 -14.06
CA PHE A 83 -5.74 -4.11 -13.08
C PHE A 83 -5.00 -5.40 -13.45
N VAL A 84 -5.28 -5.95 -14.63
CA VAL A 84 -4.66 -7.21 -15.08
C VAL A 84 -3.16 -7.00 -15.27
N GLY A 85 -2.73 -5.89 -15.87
CA GLY A 85 -1.32 -5.59 -16.08
C GLY A 85 -0.48 -5.59 -14.78
N TYR A 86 -1.03 -5.12 -13.66
CA TYR A 86 -0.34 -5.06 -12.38
C TYR A 86 -0.61 -6.26 -11.46
N ALA A 87 -1.84 -6.78 -11.44
CA ALA A 87 -2.24 -7.90 -10.59
C ALA A 87 -1.81 -9.27 -11.14
N SER A 88 -1.42 -9.33 -12.41
CA SER A 88 -0.94 -10.55 -13.04
C SER A 88 0.51 -10.40 -13.48
N SER A 89 1.20 -11.53 -13.55
CA SER A 89 2.54 -11.66 -14.13
C SER A 89 2.58 -11.48 -15.65
N LYS A 90 1.64 -10.73 -16.25
CA LYS A 90 1.52 -10.57 -17.72
C LYS A 90 2.80 -10.06 -18.38
N TYR A 91 3.60 -9.27 -17.66
CA TYR A 91 4.83 -8.66 -18.16
C TYR A 91 6.11 -9.23 -17.51
N GLN A 92 6.04 -10.41 -16.87
CA GLN A 92 7.23 -11.13 -16.43
C GLN A 92 8.00 -11.75 -17.60
#